data_AF-A0A1F8YQP6-F1
#
_entry.id   AF-A0A1F8YQP6-F1
#
_cell.length_a   1.000
_cell.length_b   1.000
_cell.length_c   1.000
_cell.angle_alpha   90.00
_cell.angle_beta   90.00
_cell.angle_gamma   90.00
#
_symmetry.space_group_name_H-M   'P 1'
#
loop_
_entity.id
_entity.type
_entity.pdbx_description
1 polymer ?
#
loop_
_entity_poly.entity_id
_entity_poly.type
_entity_poly.pdbx_seq_one_letter_code
_entity_poly.pdbx_strand_id
1 'polypeptide(L)' 'MTSNPLDVIRMALGREKAAVKDYTAFAKTAKEPSIREMFLFLVEEEKKHVKLLQEEIDREVNQEM' A
#
# COMPACT_ATOMS: atom_id res chain seq x y z
N MET A 1 -8.04 -21.45 0.11
CA MET A 1 -7.60 -20.81 1.37
C MET A 1 -6.10 -20.62 1.28
N THR A 2 -5.61 -19.39 1.39
CA THR A 2 -4.17 -19.11 1.38
C THR A 2 -3.56 -19.65 2.66
N SER A 3 -2.86 -20.78 2.56
CA SER A 3 -2.30 -21.52 3.71
C SER A 3 -1.01 -20.88 4.26
N ASN A 4 -0.44 -19.91 3.53
CA ASN A 4 0.81 -19.25 3.90
C ASN A 4 0.55 -17.77 4.29
N PRO A 5 0.87 -17.37 5.54
CA PRO A 5 0.81 -15.97 5.96
C PRO A 5 1.57 -15.00 5.04
N LEU A 6 2.71 -15.40 4.50
CA LEU A 6 3.52 -14.58 3.60
C LEU A 6 2.79 -14.26 2.28
N ASP A 7 1.95 -15.17 1.79
CA ASP A 7 1.14 -14.92 0.60
C ASP A 7 0.05 -13.89 0.86
N VAL A 8 -0.51 -13.86 2.07
CA VAL A 8 -1.48 -12.85 2.50
C VAL A 8 -0.80 -11.47 2.58
N ILE A 9 0.40 -11.41 3.15
CA ILE A 9 1.17 -10.15 3.26
C ILE A 9 1.57 -9.64 1.87
N ARG A 10 2.00 -10.52 0.95
CA ARG A 10 2.29 -10.15 -0.44
C ARG A 10 1.06 -9.67 -1.19
N MET A 11 -0.09 -10.30 -0.98
CA MET A 11 -1.37 -9.84 -1.55
C MET A 11 -1.72 -8.44 -1.01
N ALA A 12 -1.59 -8.22 0.30
CA ALA A 12 -1.82 -6.92 0.92
C ALA A 12 -0.89 -5.85 0.32
N LEU A 13 0.42 -6.13 0.22
CA LEU A 13 1.40 -5.22 -0.38
C LEU A 13 1.01 -4.84 -1.82
N GLY A 14 0.52 -5.80 -2.61
CA GLY A 14 0.03 -5.55 -3.96
C GLY A 14 -1.18 -4.60 -3.98
N ARG A 15 -2.10 -4.74 -3.03
CA ARG A 15 -3.27 -3.85 -2.88
C ARG A 15 -2.85 -2.44 -2.48
N GLU A 16 -1.93 -2.28 -1.53
CA GLU A 16 -1.48 -0.94 -1.13
C GLU A 16 -0.75 -0.21 -2.25
N LYS A 17 0.09 -0.92 -3.03
CA LYS A 17 0.73 -0.35 -4.23
C LYS A 17 -0.30 0.10 -5.28
N ALA A 18 -1.39 -0.65 -5.46
CA ALA A 18 -2.49 -0.27 -6.34
C ALA A 18 -3.24 0.97 -5.79
N ALA A 19 -3.53 1.00 -4.50
CA ALA A 19 -4.19 2.14 -3.85
C ALA A 19 -3.36 3.44 -3.97
N VAL A 20 -2.03 3.37 -3.77
CA VAL A 20 -1.12 4.50 -4.02
C VAL A 20 -1.27 5.02 -5.45
N LYS A 21 -1.28 4.13 -6.45
CA LYS A 21 -1.44 4.51 -7.86
C LYS A 21 -2.79 5.16 -8.12
N ASP A 22 -3.87 4.55 -7.62
CA ASP A 22 -5.24 4.99 -7.88
C ASP A 22 -5.53 6.33 -7.20
N TYR A 23 -5.19 6.49 -5.92
CA TYR A 23 -5.35 7.76 -5.21
C TYR A 23 -4.47 8.87 -5.79
N THR A 24 -3.26 8.54 -6.28
CA THR A 24 -2.43 9.51 -7.01
C THR A 24 -3.12 9.96 -8.30
N ALA A 25 -3.76 9.05 -9.04
CA ALA A 25 -4.51 9.40 -10.23
C ALA A 25 -5.75 10.25 -9.90
N PHE A 26 -6.49 9.89 -8.84
CA PHE A 26 -7.67 10.63 -8.41
C PHE A 26 -7.33 12.04 -7.92
N ALA A 27 -6.23 12.22 -7.19
CA ALA A 27 -5.73 13.53 -6.77
C ALA A 27 -5.44 14.45 -7.97
N LYS A 28 -4.94 13.90 -9.09
CA LYS A 28 -4.66 14.65 -10.32
C LYS A 28 -5.92 15.10 -11.04
N THR A 29 -7.01 14.32 -10.97
CA THR A 29 -8.28 14.62 -11.65
C THR A 29 -9.29 15.33 -10.76
N ALA A 30 -9.05 15.42 -9.45
CA ALA A 30 -9.92 16.08 -8.50
C ALA A 30 -9.98 17.60 -8.76
N LYS A 31 -11.19 18.11 -8.96
CA LYS A 31 -11.45 19.54 -9.19
C LYS A 31 -11.51 20.35 -7.90
N GLU A 32 -12.05 19.74 -6.84
CA GLU A 32 -12.18 20.37 -5.53
C GLU A 32 -10.86 20.25 -4.75
N PRO A 33 -10.30 21.36 -4.23
CA PRO A 33 -9.03 21.33 -3.49
C PRO A 33 -9.04 20.38 -2.28
N SER A 34 -10.13 20.36 -1.51
CA SER A 34 -10.26 19.50 -0.33
C SER A 34 -10.25 18.01 -0.67
N ILE A 35 -10.88 17.63 -1.78
CA ILE A 35 -10.89 16.24 -2.28
C ILE A 35 -9.49 15.84 -2.76
N ARG A 36 -8.78 16.75 -3.46
CA ARG A 36 -7.39 16.50 -3.85
C ARG A 36 -6.50 16.29 -2.63
N GLU A 37 -6.62 17.14 -1.61
CA GLU A 37 -5.85 17.01 -0.36
C GLU A 37 -6.15 15.70 0.35
N MET A 38 -7.42 15.29 0.42
CA MET A 38 -7.81 13.99 0.96
C MET A 38 -7.12 12.83 0.21
N PHE A 39 -7.12 12.83 -1.12
CA PHE A 39 -6.43 11.77 -1.87
C PHE A 39 -4.91 11.80 -1.67
N LEU A 40 -4.29 12.98 -1.59
CA LEU A 40 -2.86 13.09 -1.31
C LEU A 40 -2.53 12.58 0.10
N PHE A 41 -3.38 12.86 1.09
CA PHE A 41 -3.25 12.29 2.42
C PHE A 41 -3.29 10.76 2.39
N LEU A 42 -4.29 10.17 1.70
CA LEU A 42 -4.39 8.73 1.54
C LEU A 42 -3.16 8.13 0.85
N VAL A 43 -2.62 8.77 -0.19
CA VAL A 43 -1.38 8.33 -0.84
C VAL A 43 -0.22 8.20 0.15
N GLU A 44 -0.07 9.16 1.06
CA GLU A 44 0.99 9.12 2.07
C GLU A 44 0.75 8.05 3.14
N GLU A 45 -0.50 7.79 3.53
CA GLU A 45 -0.83 6.68 4.43
C GLU A 45 -0.53 5.32 3.77
N GLU A 46 -0.95 5.10 2.52
CA GLU A 46 -0.69 3.81 1.85
C GLU A 46 0.80 3.58 1.58
N LYS A 47 1.60 4.63 1.36
CA LYS A 47 3.06 4.49 1.29
C LYS A 47 3.66 3.99 2.60
N LYS A 48 3.13 4.40 3.76
CA LYS A 48 3.56 3.88 5.06
C LYS A 48 3.20 2.39 5.18
N HIS A 49 1.99 2.00 4.76
CA HIS A 49 1.58 0.60 4.74
C HIS A 49 2.46 -0.24 3.80
N VAL A 50 2.77 0.24 2.60
CA VAL A 50 3.70 -0.42 1.66
C VAL A 50 5.06 -0.67 2.32
N LYS A 51 5.61 0.35 3.00
CA LYS A 51 6.89 0.21 3.69
C LYS A 51 6.82 -0.84 4.80
N LEU A 52 5.79 -0.78 5.65
CA LEU A 52 5.60 -1.72 6.75
C LEU A 52 5.48 -3.17 6.25
N LEU A 53 4.66 -3.40 5.22
CA LEU A 53 4.46 -4.74 4.67
C LEU A 53 5.72 -5.27 3.97
N GLN A 54 6.50 -4.40 3.33
CA GLN A 54 7.77 -4.79 2.73
C GLN A 54 8.79 -5.18 3.81
N GLU A 55 8.91 -4.39 4.88
CA GLU A 55 9.78 -4.71 6.03
C GLU A 55 9.39 -6.04 6.68
N GLU A 56 8.10 -6.35 6.76
CA GLU A 56 7.63 -7.62 7.30
C GLU A 56 7.94 -8.80 6.39
N ILE A 57 7.76 -8.66 5.07
CA ILE A 57 8.18 -9.68 4.10
C ILE A 57 9.67 -9.95 4.23
N ASP A 58 10.49 -8.89 4.31
CA ASP A 58 11.94 -9.03 4.40
C ASP A 58 12.33 -9.72 5.71
N ARG A 59 11.63 -9.44 6.83
CA ARG A 59 11.85 -10.10 8.12
C ARG A 59 11.57 -11.60 8.04
N GLU A 60 10.40 -11.99 7.54
CA GLU A 60 9.97 -13.39 7.45
C GLU A 60 10.90 -14.19 6.50
N VAL A 61 11.25 -13.62 5.34
CA VAL A 61 12.18 -14.27 4.39
C VAL A 61 13.57 -14.47 5.01
N ASN A 62 14.04 -13.52 5.83
CA ASN A 62 15.34 -13.64 6.50
C ASN A 62 15.32 -14.57 7.73
N GLN A 63 14.14 -14.89 8.29
CA GLN A 63 14.00 -15.87 9.38
C GLN A 63 13.93 -17.31 8.87
N GLU A 64 13.56 -17.53 7.61
CA GLU A 64 13.51 -18.85 6.97
C GLU A 64 14.88 -19.29 6.38
N MET A 65 15.89 -18.42 6.36
CA MET A 65 17.28 -18.74 5.98
C MET A 65 18.14 -19.16 7.17
#